data_AF-A0A352WT69-F1
#
_entry.id   AF-A0A352WT69-F1
#
_cell.length_a   1.000
_cell.length_b   1.000
_cell.length_c   1.000
_cell.angle_alpha   90.00
_cell.angle_beta   90.00
_cell.angle_gamma   90.00
#
_symmetry.space_group_name_H-M   'P 1'
#
loop_
_entity.id
_entity.type
_entity.pdbx_description
1 polymer ?
#
loop_
_entity_poly.entity_id
_entity_poly.type
_entity_poly.pdbx_seq_one_letter_code
_entity_poly.pdbx_strand_id
1 'polypeptide(L)'
;IKMDEENKQFTLSGKTFVEGDIISLDGSTGNIYGEGIPTVPASISGEFGRIMGWADKHRVLKVRTNADTPKDAKQARSFGAEGIGLCRTEHMFFDPDRISAIREMICADTGEQREAALVKLLPMQQSDFEALYEALEGCPVTIRFLDPPLHEFVPTDEKEIALLAKTQGKTVGEIKEIINSLHEFNPMMGHRGCRLTVTYPEIAAMQTRAVIRAAINVKKAHADWDLVPEIMIPLVGEVKELAYVKGVVVST
;
A
#
# COMPACT_ATOMS: atom_id res chain seq x y z
N ILE A 1 17.82 6.89 26.10
CA ILE A 1 16.66 7.80 26.00
C ILE A 1 15.71 7.43 27.13
N LYS A 2 15.22 8.40 27.91
CA LYS A 2 14.18 8.20 28.91
C LYS A 2 12.88 8.76 28.35
N MET A 3 11.91 7.90 28.02
CA MET A 3 10.64 8.29 27.43
C MET A 3 9.59 8.54 28.53
N ASP A 4 8.77 9.57 28.36
CA ASP A 4 7.65 9.92 29.24
C ASP A 4 6.43 10.24 28.34
N GLU A 5 5.65 9.19 28.09
CA GLU A 5 4.53 9.24 27.14
C GLU A 5 3.35 10.09 27.65
N GLU A 6 3.10 10.07 28.96
CA GLU A 6 2.00 10.82 29.59
C GLU A 6 2.20 12.35 29.44
N ASN A 7 3.44 12.81 29.61
CA ASN A 7 3.80 14.22 29.45
C ASN A 7 4.31 14.56 28.04
N LYS A 8 4.27 13.59 27.11
CA LYS A 8 4.76 13.72 25.72
C LYS A 8 6.16 14.33 25.61
N GLN A 9 7.09 13.81 26.41
CA GLN A 9 8.47 14.30 26.47
C GLN A 9 9.48 13.15 26.52
N PHE A 10 10.73 13.44 26.17
CA PHE A 10 11.83 12.49 26.38
C PHE A 10 13.10 13.20 26.83
N THR A 11 13.92 12.51 27.62
CA THR A 11 15.24 12.99 28.01
C THR A 11 16.34 12.19 27.31
N LEU A 12 17.25 12.89 26.64
CA LEU A 12 18.42 12.34 25.98
C LEU A 12 19.68 13.10 26.42
N SER A 13 20.66 12.38 26.96
CA SER A 13 21.95 12.95 27.42
C SER A 13 21.79 14.18 28.34
N GLY A 14 20.78 14.15 29.22
CA GLY A 14 20.49 15.24 30.17
C GLY A 14 19.70 16.42 29.61
N LYS A 15 19.34 16.42 28.32
CA LYS A 15 18.41 17.39 27.72
C LYS A 15 17.02 16.78 27.60
N THR A 16 15.99 17.53 28.01
CA THR A 16 14.59 17.16 27.84
C THR A 16 14.03 17.86 26.61
N PHE A 17 13.35 17.09 25.76
CA PHE A 17 12.64 17.53 24.58
C PHE A 17 11.15 17.27 24.79
N VAL A 18 10.31 18.22 24.39
CA VAL A 18 8.85 18.11 24.47
C VAL A 18 8.22 18.02 23.08
N GLU A 19 6.96 17.61 23.02
CA GLU A 19 6.19 17.60 21.77
C GLU A 19 6.26 18.96 21.06
N GLY A 20 6.70 18.94 19.80
CA GLY A 20 6.87 20.14 18.96
C GLY A 20 8.31 20.65 18.85
N ASP A 21 9.23 20.17 19.68
CA ASP A 21 10.65 20.52 19.56
C ASP A 21 11.26 19.94 18.28
N ILE A 22 12.06 20.75 17.58
CA ILE A 22 12.76 20.33 16.37
C ILE A 22 14.05 19.61 16.76
N ILE A 23 14.16 18.35 16.31
CA ILE A 23 15.39 17.56 16.37
C ILE A 23 15.75 17.08 14.96
N SER A 24 17.04 16.88 14.71
CA SER A 24 17.53 16.26 13.47
C SER A 24 18.23 14.94 13.76
N LEU A 25 18.12 14.00 12.84
CA LEU A 25 18.67 12.65 12.96
C LEU A 25 19.53 12.36 11.73
N ASP A 26 20.75 11.87 11.92
CA ASP A 26 21.57 11.30 10.85
C ASP A 26 21.46 9.77 10.89
N GLY A 27 20.71 9.21 9.95
CA GLY A 27 20.50 7.77 9.84
C GLY A 27 21.74 6.98 9.41
N SER A 28 22.81 7.62 8.93
CA SER A 28 24.06 6.95 8.53
C SER A 28 25.01 6.76 9.71
N THR A 29 25.09 7.76 10.58
CA THR A 29 26.00 7.75 11.74
C THR A 29 25.30 7.42 13.06
N GLY A 30 23.96 7.51 13.10
CA GLY A 30 23.17 7.34 14.32
C GLY A 30 23.18 8.58 15.23
N ASN A 31 23.68 9.71 14.76
CA ASN A 31 23.74 10.95 15.54
C ASN A 31 22.38 11.63 15.68
N ILE A 32 22.17 12.28 16.83
CA ILE A 32 20.96 13.03 17.18
C ILE A 32 21.36 14.47 17.50
N TYR A 33 20.72 15.42 16.83
CA TYR A 33 20.98 16.85 16.96
C TYR A 33 19.75 17.54 17.53
N GLY A 34 19.93 18.33 18.59
CA GLY A 34 18.85 19.08 19.25
C GLY A 34 18.48 20.38 18.53
N GLU A 35 18.60 20.41 17.21
CA GLU A 35 18.34 21.58 16.37
C GLU A 35 17.85 21.15 14.98
N GLY A 36 17.22 22.08 14.27
CA GLY A 36 16.79 21.89 12.88
C GLY A 36 17.93 22.11 11.90
N ILE A 37 18.58 21.04 11.47
CA ILE A 37 19.64 21.08 10.47
C ILE A 37 19.00 21.17 9.09
N PRO A 38 19.35 22.18 8.26
CA PRO A 38 18.83 22.28 6.90
C PRO A 38 19.19 21.05 6.06
N THR A 39 18.20 20.48 5.38
CA THR A 39 18.42 19.38 4.43
C THR A 39 18.75 19.94 3.06
N VAL A 40 19.52 19.18 2.28
CA VAL A 40 19.79 19.47 0.87
C VAL A 40 19.05 18.47 -0.01
N PRO A 41 18.36 18.91 -1.07
CA PRO A 41 17.76 17.98 -2.01
C PRO A 41 18.87 17.18 -2.70
N ALA A 42 18.69 15.85 -2.76
CA ALA A 42 19.59 15.01 -3.53
C ALA A 42 19.50 15.41 -5.01
N SER A 43 20.65 15.75 -5.62
CA SER A 43 20.72 16.10 -7.04
C SER A 43 21.53 15.07 -7.80
N ILE A 44 21.01 14.61 -8.94
CA ILE A 44 21.73 13.77 -9.90
C ILE A 44 22.35 14.70 -10.94
N SER A 45 23.43 15.38 -10.55
CA SER A 45 24.12 16.32 -11.44
C SER A 45 25.64 16.19 -11.34
N GLY A 46 26.35 16.81 -12.28
CA GLY A 46 27.81 16.80 -12.31
C GLY A 46 28.41 15.41 -12.49
N GLU A 47 29.41 15.08 -11.67
CA GLU A 47 30.18 13.84 -11.78
C GLU A 47 29.33 12.60 -11.52
N PHE A 48 28.38 12.69 -10.58
CA PHE A 48 27.47 11.59 -10.26
C PHE A 48 26.62 11.22 -11.47
N GLY A 49 26.01 12.21 -12.14
CA GLY A 49 25.21 11.97 -13.35
C GLY A 49 26.04 11.35 -14.49
N ARG A 50 27.31 11.74 -14.65
CA ARG A 50 28.21 11.14 -15.64
C ARG A 50 28.50 9.67 -15.33
N ILE A 51 28.74 9.33 -14.07
CA ILE A 51 28.95 7.94 -13.64
C ILE A 51 27.66 7.12 -13.84
N MET A 52 26.49 7.65 -13.47
CA MET A 52 25.21 6.98 -13.70
C MET A 52 24.97 6.70 -15.18
N GLY A 53 25.28 7.66 -16.07
CA GLY A 53 25.19 7.44 -17.52
C GLY A 53 26.10 6.32 -18.04
N TRP A 54 27.30 6.15 -17.47
CA TRP A 54 28.16 5.00 -17.78
C TRP A 54 27.61 3.70 -17.19
N ALA A 55 27.10 3.74 -15.96
CA ALA A 55 26.47 2.58 -15.32
C ALA A 55 25.28 2.07 -16.15
N ASP A 56 24.41 2.96 -16.61
CA ASP A 56 23.26 2.63 -17.46
C ASP A 56 23.68 2.02 -18.80
N LYS A 57 24.79 2.48 -19.39
CA LYS A 57 25.31 1.94 -20.65
C LYS A 57 25.78 0.48 -20.52
N HIS A 58 26.30 0.10 -19.36
CA HIS A 58 26.94 -1.20 -19.16
C HIS A 58 26.08 -2.21 -18.40
N ARG A 59 25.08 -1.75 -17.63
CA ARG A 59 24.21 -2.65 -16.88
C ARG A 59 23.33 -3.46 -17.82
N VAL A 60 23.11 -4.71 -17.44
CA VAL A 60 22.14 -5.62 -18.09
C VAL A 60 20.82 -5.64 -17.33
N LEU A 61 20.88 -5.58 -15.99
CA LEU A 61 19.70 -5.55 -15.14
C LEU A 61 18.97 -4.22 -15.30
N LYS A 62 17.64 -4.31 -15.44
CA LYS A 62 16.75 -3.15 -15.31
C LYS A 62 16.63 -2.73 -13.85
N VAL A 63 16.46 -1.43 -13.62
CA VAL A 63 16.26 -0.88 -12.28
C VAL A 63 14.85 -0.30 -12.21
N ARG A 64 13.97 -1.02 -11.50
CA ARG A 64 12.63 -0.56 -11.13
C ARG A 64 12.61 -0.15 -9.66
N THR A 65 11.62 0.64 -9.28
CA THR A 65 11.45 1.09 -7.90
C THR A 65 10.33 0.33 -7.17
N ASN A 66 10.36 0.40 -5.84
CA ASN A 66 9.19 0.11 -5.02
C ASN A 66 8.55 1.45 -4.68
N ALA A 67 7.35 1.70 -5.18
CA ALA A 67 6.62 2.94 -4.93
C ALA A 67 5.12 2.68 -4.90
N ASP A 68 4.49 3.23 -3.87
CA ASP A 68 3.07 3.01 -3.60
C ASP A 68 2.25 4.30 -3.85
N THR A 69 2.93 5.46 -3.95
CA THR A 69 2.31 6.77 -4.19
C THR A 69 2.80 7.44 -5.47
N PRO A 70 2.00 8.32 -6.11
CA PRO A 70 2.43 9.08 -7.27
C PRO A 70 3.65 9.97 -7.01
N LYS A 71 3.81 10.48 -5.78
CA LYS A 71 4.95 11.30 -5.38
C LYS A 71 6.25 10.47 -5.41
N ASP A 72 6.23 9.29 -4.82
CA ASP A 72 7.38 8.39 -4.78
C ASP A 72 7.72 7.87 -6.18
N ALA A 73 6.69 7.58 -6.99
CA ALA A 73 6.85 7.17 -8.38
C ALA A 73 7.55 8.25 -9.22
N LYS A 74 7.10 9.52 -9.12
CA LYS A 74 7.74 10.66 -9.81
C LYS A 74 9.18 10.88 -9.37
N GLN A 75 9.44 10.76 -8.07
CA GLN A 75 10.80 10.92 -7.54
C GLN A 75 11.71 9.78 -8.01
N ALA A 76 11.25 8.54 -7.98
CA ALA A 76 12.02 7.42 -8.50
C ALA A 76 12.28 7.57 -10.01
N ARG A 77 11.29 8.06 -10.76
CA ARG A 77 11.43 8.33 -12.20
C ARG A 77 12.48 9.40 -12.48
N SER A 78 12.52 10.49 -11.70
CA SER A 78 13.55 11.54 -11.84
C SER A 78 14.95 11.02 -11.50
N PHE A 79 15.05 9.92 -10.76
CA PHE A 79 16.30 9.22 -10.48
C PHE A 79 16.67 8.12 -11.48
N GLY A 80 15.90 7.94 -12.55
CA GLY A 80 16.18 6.99 -13.62
C GLY A 80 15.51 5.63 -13.47
N ALA A 81 14.56 5.47 -12.53
CA ALA A 81 13.78 4.24 -12.44
C ALA A 81 13.03 3.97 -13.74
N GLU A 82 13.08 2.72 -14.19
CA GLU A 82 12.52 2.25 -15.47
C GLU A 82 11.09 1.68 -15.31
N GLY A 83 10.43 2.01 -14.20
CA GLY A 83 9.10 1.55 -13.82
C GLY A 83 9.01 1.20 -12.33
N ILE A 84 7.87 0.68 -11.91
CA ILE A 84 7.63 0.17 -10.55
C ILE A 84 7.63 -1.35 -10.57
N GLY A 85 8.51 -1.99 -9.81
CA GLY A 85 8.57 -3.45 -9.67
C GLY A 85 7.69 -4.00 -8.54
N LEU A 86 7.25 -3.12 -7.64
CA LEU A 86 6.31 -3.44 -6.56
C LEU A 86 5.56 -2.18 -6.14
N CYS A 87 4.27 -2.13 -6.44
CA CYS A 87 3.29 -1.24 -5.83
C CYS A 87 2.45 -2.07 -4.85
N ARG A 88 2.47 -1.67 -3.58
CA ARG A 88 1.71 -2.28 -2.49
C ARG A 88 0.34 -1.63 -2.40
N THR A 89 -0.71 -2.43 -2.58
CA THR A 89 -2.09 -1.92 -2.56
C THR A 89 -2.64 -1.73 -1.14
N GLU A 90 -1.99 -2.30 -0.13
CA GLU A 90 -2.38 -2.24 1.28
C GLU A 90 -2.52 -0.81 1.79
N HIS A 91 -1.54 0.03 1.48
CA HIS A 91 -1.52 1.43 1.88
C HIS A 91 -2.69 2.21 1.27
N MET A 92 -3.24 1.75 0.14
CA MET A 92 -4.43 2.34 -0.50
C MET A 92 -5.74 1.99 0.21
N PHE A 93 -5.73 1.13 1.24
CA PHE A 93 -6.91 0.78 2.04
C PHE A 93 -6.90 1.40 3.45
N PHE A 94 -5.73 1.83 3.95
CA PHE A 94 -5.58 2.37 5.31
C PHE A 94 -6.00 3.83 5.47
N ASP A 95 -6.23 4.54 4.37
CA ASP A 95 -6.73 5.93 4.43
C ASP A 95 -8.06 6.00 5.22
N PRO A 96 -8.29 7.01 6.08
CA PRO A 96 -9.47 7.08 6.96
C PRO A 96 -10.82 7.00 6.23
N ASP A 97 -10.88 7.51 5.01
CA ASP A 97 -12.10 7.45 4.19
C ASP A 97 -12.36 6.04 3.62
N ARG A 98 -11.32 5.21 3.53
CA ARG A 98 -11.32 3.89 2.88
C ARG A 98 -11.40 2.75 3.88
N ILE A 99 -10.83 2.96 5.07
CA ILE A 99 -10.84 1.96 6.15
C ILE A 99 -12.28 1.56 6.54
N SER A 100 -13.23 2.49 6.38
CA SER A 100 -14.65 2.22 6.63
C SER A 100 -15.22 1.16 5.69
N ALA A 101 -14.91 1.24 4.39
CA ALA A 101 -15.42 0.33 3.37
C ALA A 101 -14.74 -1.06 3.43
N ILE A 102 -13.45 -1.13 3.80
CA ILE A 102 -12.81 -2.44 4.03
C ILE A 102 -13.36 -3.10 5.31
N ARG A 103 -13.62 -2.34 6.38
CA ARG A 103 -14.27 -2.86 7.59
C ARG A 103 -15.69 -3.34 7.33
N GLU A 104 -16.44 -2.65 6.47
CA GLU A 104 -17.76 -3.10 5.98
C GLU A 104 -17.65 -4.44 5.23
N MET A 105 -16.67 -4.58 4.32
CA MET A 105 -16.41 -5.85 3.63
C MET A 105 -16.08 -6.97 4.61
N ILE A 106 -15.25 -6.70 5.62
CA ILE A 106 -14.90 -7.70 6.64
C ILE A 106 -16.11 -8.14 7.47
N CYS A 107 -17.03 -7.22 7.76
CA CYS A 107 -18.22 -7.48 8.56
C CYS A 107 -19.40 -8.06 7.75
N ALA A 108 -19.26 -8.24 6.44
CA ALA A 108 -20.35 -8.73 5.60
C ALA A 108 -20.61 -10.23 5.79
N ASP A 109 -21.89 -10.61 5.92
CA ASP A 109 -22.32 -11.99 6.13
C ASP A 109 -22.47 -12.78 4.81
N THR A 110 -22.58 -12.06 3.69
CA THR A 110 -22.86 -12.62 2.36
C THR A 110 -21.89 -12.10 1.30
N GLY A 111 -21.74 -12.83 0.20
CA GLY A 111 -20.93 -12.40 -0.94
C GLY A 111 -21.47 -11.11 -1.55
N GLU A 112 -22.79 -10.95 -1.65
CA GLU A 112 -23.41 -9.76 -2.21
C GLU A 112 -23.12 -8.51 -1.36
N GLN A 113 -23.14 -8.63 -0.03
CA GLN A 113 -22.77 -7.54 0.87
C GLN A 113 -21.28 -7.19 0.75
N ARG A 114 -20.39 -8.20 0.64
CA ARG A 114 -18.96 -7.97 0.39
C ARG A 114 -18.72 -7.23 -0.91
N GLU A 115 -19.37 -7.65 -1.99
CA GLU A 115 -19.28 -6.98 -3.28
C GLU A 115 -19.76 -5.52 -3.21
N ALA A 116 -20.87 -5.26 -2.52
CA ALA A 116 -21.39 -3.90 -2.33
C ALA A 116 -20.39 -3.00 -1.59
N ALA A 117 -19.70 -3.53 -0.58
CA ALA A 117 -18.63 -2.82 0.13
C ALA A 117 -17.41 -2.56 -0.78
N LEU A 118 -16.99 -3.56 -1.55
CA LEU A 118 -15.87 -3.47 -2.49
C LEU A 118 -16.12 -2.47 -3.63
N VAL A 119 -17.37 -2.32 -4.08
CA VAL A 119 -17.76 -1.31 -5.09
C VAL A 119 -17.45 0.12 -4.61
N LYS A 120 -17.52 0.39 -3.30
CA LYS A 120 -17.17 1.70 -2.73
C LYS A 120 -15.67 2.00 -2.83
N LEU A 121 -14.83 0.97 -2.74
CA LEU A 121 -13.37 1.07 -2.83
C LEU A 121 -12.87 1.20 -4.28
N LEU A 122 -13.62 0.65 -5.24
CA LEU A 122 -13.26 0.64 -6.66
C LEU A 122 -12.88 2.02 -7.23
N PRO A 123 -13.70 3.09 -7.12
CA PRO A 123 -13.34 4.39 -7.69
C PRO A 123 -12.10 5.00 -7.02
N MET A 124 -11.90 4.73 -5.73
CA MET A 124 -10.77 5.24 -4.97
C MET A 124 -9.46 4.60 -5.43
N GLN A 125 -9.44 3.26 -5.55
CA GLN A 125 -8.27 2.55 -6.10
C GLN A 125 -8.01 2.87 -7.56
N GLN A 126 -9.08 2.96 -8.37
CA GLN A 126 -8.92 3.32 -9.78
C GLN A 126 -8.22 4.67 -9.90
N SER A 127 -8.62 5.68 -9.12
CA SER A 127 -7.97 7.00 -9.10
C SER A 127 -6.50 6.92 -8.70
N ASP A 128 -6.12 6.08 -7.74
CA ASP A 128 -4.72 5.93 -7.34
C ASP A 128 -3.87 5.32 -8.45
N PHE A 129 -4.39 4.29 -9.13
CA PHE A 129 -3.70 3.66 -10.25
C PHE A 129 -3.59 4.61 -11.44
N GLU A 130 -4.64 5.40 -11.75
CA GLU A 130 -4.56 6.46 -12.77
C GLU A 130 -3.42 7.42 -12.43
N ALA A 131 -3.37 7.93 -11.20
CA ALA A 131 -2.32 8.84 -10.77
C ALA A 131 -0.91 8.22 -10.80
N LEU A 132 -0.78 6.91 -10.52
CA LEU A 132 0.49 6.18 -10.62
C LEU A 132 0.95 5.99 -12.07
N TYR A 133 0.03 5.65 -12.98
CA TYR A 133 0.36 5.51 -14.40
C TYR A 133 0.78 6.85 -15.01
N GLU A 134 0.07 7.93 -14.67
CA GLU A 134 0.42 9.32 -15.05
C GLU A 134 1.81 9.71 -14.53
N ALA A 135 2.12 9.36 -13.28
CA ALA A 135 3.41 9.64 -12.65
C ALA A 135 4.61 8.97 -13.34
N LEU A 136 4.37 7.91 -14.12
CA LEU A 136 5.40 7.11 -14.78
C LEU A 136 5.42 7.22 -16.29
N GLU A 137 4.54 8.04 -16.87
CA GLU A 137 4.53 8.36 -18.30
C GLU A 137 4.57 7.09 -19.19
N GLY A 138 3.77 6.09 -18.83
CA GLY A 138 3.68 4.82 -19.56
C GLY A 138 4.75 3.77 -19.23
N CYS A 139 5.64 3.99 -18.25
CA CYS A 139 6.54 2.93 -17.80
C CYS A 139 5.78 1.77 -17.11
N PRO A 140 6.31 0.53 -17.14
CA PRO A 140 5.67 -0.62 -16.51
C PRO A 140 5.44 -0.46 -15.00
N VAL A 141 4.25 -0.86 -14.53
CA VAL A 141 3.86 -0.84 -13.12
C VAL A 141 3.39 -2.22 -12.69
N THR A 142 4.17 -2.88 -11.82
CA THR A 142 3.79 -4.13 -11.17
C THR A 142 2.99 -3.84 -9.91
N ILE A 143 1.70 -4.19 -9.93
CA ILE A 143 0.75 -3.95 -8.85
C ILE A 143 0.55 -5.27 -8.11
N ARG A 144 0.92 -5.30 -6.83
CA ARG A 144 0.71 -6.46 -5.96
C ARG A 144 -0.66 -6.37 -5.32
N PHE A 145 -1.46 -7.41 -5.51
CA PHE A 145 -2.76 -7.53 -4.84
C PHE A 145 -2.61 -7.63 -3.32
N LEU A 146 -3.74 -7.46 -2.62
CA LEU A 146 -3.81 -7.39 -1.17
C LEU A 146 -3.09 -8.58 -0.50
N ASP A 147 -2.05 -8.27 0.28
CA ASP A 147 -1.20 -9.24 0.99
C ASP A 147 -1.51 -9.46 2.47
N PRO A 148 -1.93 -8.47 3.30
CA PRO A 148 -2.03 -8.62 4.74
C PRO A 148 -3.32 -9.36 5.12
N PRO A 149 -3.32 -10.02 6.29
CA PRO A 149 -4.50 -10.63 6.85
C PRO A 149 -5.53 -9.56 7.26
N LEU A 150 -6.81 -9.95 7.28
CA LEU A 150 -7.91 -9.01 7.52
C LEU A 150 -7.91 -8.39 8.93
N HIS A 151 -7.27 -9.03 9.92
CA HIS A 151 -7.18 -8.48 11.27
C HIS A 151 -6.35 -7.20 11.36
N GLU A 152 -5.52 -6.89 10.37
CA GLU A 152 -4.79 -5.61 10.34
C GLU A 152 -5.72 -4.40 10.08
N PHE A 153 -6.93 -4.62 9.55
CA PHE A 153 -7.88 -3.56 9.20
C PHE A 153 -8.99 -3.33 10.24
N VAL A 154 -9.15 -4.24 11.19
CA VAL A 154 -10.21 -4.15 12.22
C VAL A 154 -9.71 -3.34 13.43
N PRO A 155 -10.59 -2.59 14.11
CA PRO A 155 -10.20 -1.77 15.25
C PRO A 155 -9.89 -2.59 16.50
N THR A 156 -8.97 -2.11 17.31
CA THR A 156 -8.67 -2.67 18.66
C THR A 156 -9.24 -1.83 19.80
N ASP A 157 -9.52 -0.55 19.57
CA ASP A 157 -10.09 0.35 20.58
C ASP A 157 -11.60 0.12 20.75
N GLU A 158 -12.05 0.05 22.01
CA GLU A 158 -13.46 -0.21 22.35
C GLU A 158 -14.43 0.83 21.77
N LYS A 159 -14.03 2.10 21.64
CA LYS A 159 -14.87 3.15 21.04
C LYS A 159 -14.99 2.94 19.54
N GLU A 160 -13.90 2.59 18.87
CA GLU A 160 -13.92 2.27 17.45
C GLU A 160 -14.74 1.00 17.15
N ILE A 161 -14.66 -0.02 18.01
CA ILE A 161 -15.50 -1.22 17.92
C ILE A 161 -16.98 -0.86 18.05
N ALA A 162 -17.34 -0.02 19.02
CA ALA A 162 -18.72 0.44 19.19
C ALA A 162 -19.23 1.26 17.99
N LEU A 163 -18.37 2.10 17.41
CA LEU A 163 -18.69 2.86 16.20
C LEU A 163 -18.88 1.93 14.99
N LEU A 164 -18.02 0.94 14.83
CA LEU A 164 -18.13 -0.05 13.75
C LEU A 164 -19.43 -0.85 13.88
N ALA A 165 -19.74 -1.35 15.08
CA ALA A 165 -20.99 -2.06 15.38
C ALA A 165 -22.22 -1.24 14.98
N LYS A 166 -22.27 0.02 15.41
CA LYS A 166 -23.35 0.95 15.05
C LYS A 166 -23.46 1.16 13.53
N THR A 167 -22.33 1.31 12.84
CA THR A 167 -22.29 1.60 11.39
C THR A 167 -22.73 0.39 10.57
N GLN A 168 -22.37 -0.82 11.01
CA GLN A 168 -22.70 -2.06 10.32
C GLN A 168 -24.06 -2.64 10.73
N GLY A 169 -24.77 -2.00 11.67
CA GLY A 169 -26.04 -2.51 12.19
C GLY A 169 -25.89 -3.82 12.98
N LYS A 170 -24.71 -4.07 13.56
CA LYS A 170 -24.39 -5.24 14.38
C LYS A 170 -24.22 -4.84 15.85
N THR A 171 -24.30 -5.81 16.75
CA THR A 171 -23.96 -5.63 18.16
C THR A 171 -22.45 -5.58 18.36
N VAL A 172 -22.01 -4.97 19.47
CA VAL A 172 -20.59 -4.98 19.87
C VAL A 172 -20.09 -6.41 20.07
N GLY A 173 -20.95 -7.32 20.55
CA GLY A 173 -20.63 -8.75 20.70
C GLY A 173 -20.29 -9.40 19.36
N GLU A 174 -21.15 -9.23 18.35
CA GLU A 174 -20.92 -9.77 17.01
C GLU A 174 -19.63 -9.24 16.36
N ILE A 175 -19.35 -7.94 16.49
CA ILE A 175 -18.09 -7.37 15.98
C ILE A 175 -16.88 -7.96 16.70
N LYS A 176 -16.95 -8.14 18.03
CA LYS A 176 -15.86 -8.79 18.79
C LYS A 176 -15.66 -10.24 18.38
N GLU A 177 -16.73 -10.97 18.09
CA GLU A 177 -16.65 -12.33 17.57
C GLU A 177 -15.96 -12.37 16.20
N ILE A 178 -16.30 -11.45 15.29
CA ILE A 178 -15.63 -11.31 13.99
C ILE A 178 -14.14 -11.01 14.19
N ILE A 179 -13.78 -10.03 15.02
CA ILE A 179 -12.39 -9.67 15.31
C ILE A 179 -11.62 -10.88 15.87
N ASN A 180 -12.20 -11.58 16.85
CA ASN A 180 -11.59 -12.76 17.45
C ASN A 180 -11.44 -13.91 16.44
N SER A 181 -12.36 -14.06 15.49
CA SER A 181 -12.27 -15.09 14.44
C SER A 181 -11.15 -14.83 13.44
N LEU A 182 -10.77 -13.56 13.24
CA LEU A 182 -9.67 -13.14 12.37
C LEU A 182 -8.31 -13.13 13.07
N HIS A 183 -8.30 -13.28 14.40
CA HIS A 183 -7.07 -13.32 15.18
C HIS A 183 -6.32 -14.63 14.90
N GLU A 184 -5.04 -14.51 14.53
CA GLU A 184 -4.19 -15.64 14.21
C GLU A 184 -2.99 -15.69 15.15
N PHE A 185 -2.55 -16.91 15.49
CA PHE A 185 -1.37 -17.09 16.32
C PHE A 185 -0.08 -16.61 15.63
N ASN A 186 0.03 -16.82 14.30
CA ASN A 186 1.16 -16.36 13.49
C ASN A 186 0.66 -15.65 12.21
N PRO A 187 0.34 -14.34 12.28
CA PRO A 187 -0.17 -13.56 11.14
C PRO A 187 0.69 -13.62 9.87
N MET A 188 2.02 -13.75 10.03
CA MET A 188 2.94 -13.85 8.91
C MET A 188 2.68 -15.07 8.01
N MET A 189 2.16 -16.17 8.58
CA MET A 189 1.92 -17.44 7.88
C MET A 189 0.43 -17.77 7.74
N GLY A 190 -0.44 -16.82 8.05
CA GLY A 190 -1.89 -17.03 8.15
C GLY A 190 -2.69 -16.89 6.85
N HIS A 191 -3.94 -16.46 7.00
CA HIS A 191 -4.94 -16.28 5.96
C HIS A 191 -4.79 -14.92 5.29
N ARG A 192 -3.86 -14.87 4.33
CA ARG A 192 -3.40 -13.64 3.70
C ARG A 192 -2.96 -13.89 2.25
N GLY A 193 -2.70 -12.83 1.49
CA GLY A 193 -2.26 -12.90 0.09
C GLY A 193 -3.15 -13.78 -0.80
N CYS A 194 -2.54 -14.64 -1.64
CA CYS A 194 -3.28 -15.52 -2.56
C CYS A 194 -4.38 -16.35 -1.86
N ARG A 195 -4.14 -16.81 -0.62
CA ARG A 195 -5.08 -17.63 0.15
C ARG A 195 -6.36 -16.86 0.48
N LEU A 196 -6.21 -15.56 0.79
CA LEU A 196 -7.33 -14.66 1.03
C LEU A 196 -8.15 -14.46 -0.24
N THR A 197 -7.49 -14.32 -1.37
CA THR A 197 -8.14 -14.20 -2.68
C THR A 197 -8.83 -15.50 -3.12
N VAL A 198 -8.32 -16.67 -2.73
CA VAL A 198 -8.99 -17.95 -3.00
C VAL A 198 -10.32 -18.03 -2.26
N THR A 199 -10.37 -17.60 -1.01
CA THR A 199 -11.61 -17.59 -0.20
C THR A 199 -12.57 -16.46 -0.58
N TYR A 200 -12.03 -15.30 -0.95
CA TYR A 200 -12.79 -14.10 -1.31
C TYR A 200 -12.36 -13.58 -2.69
N PRO A 201 -12.72 -14.28 -3.78
CA PRO A 201 -12.32 -13.92 -5.14
C PRO A 201 -12.79 -12.53 -5.57
N GLU A 202 -13.87 -12.03 -4.99
CA GLU A 202 -14.40 -10.69 -5.22
C GLU A 202 -13.38 -9.58 -4.93
N ILE A 203 -12.42 -9.80 -4.02
CA ILE A 203 -11.32 -8.86 -3.75
C ILE A 203 -10.44 -8.69 -4.99
N ALA A 204 -9.97 -9.80 -5.57
CA ALA A 204 -9.17 -9.75 -6.80
C ALA A 204 -9.95 -9.22 -7.99
N ALA A 205 -11.24 -9.56 -8.11
CA ALA A 205 -12.08 -9.01 -9.17
C ALA A 205 -12.18 -7.48 -9.04
N MET A 206 -12.40 -6.95 -7.84
CA MET A 206 -12.43 -5.50 -7.62
C MET A 206 -11.08 -4.83 -7.94
N GLN A 207 -9.97 -5.36 -7.42
CA GLN A 207 -8.64 -4.81 -7.71
C GLN A 207 -8.31 -4.88 -9.20
N THR A 208 -8.67 -5.98 -9.88
CA THR A 208 -8.50 -6.12 -11.33
C THR A 208 -9.29 -5.03 -12.08
N ARG A 209 -10.56 -4.81 -11.73
CA ARG A 209 -11.36 -3.74 -12.34
C ARG A 209 -10.70 -2.38 -12.14
N ALA A 210 -10.21 -2.09 -10.94
CA ALA A 210 -9.53 -0.82 -10.64
C ALA A 210 -8.29 -0.63 -11.52
N VAL A 211 -7.41 -1.64 -11.58
CA VAL A 211 -6.16 -1.62 -12.36
C VAL A 211 -6.45 -1.46 -13.85
N ILE A 212 -7.34 -2.28 -14.42
CA ILE A 212 -7.60 -2.30 -15.86
C ILE A 212 -8.38 -1.07 -16.31
N ARG A 213 -9.36 -0.59 -15.53
CA ARG A 213 -10.07 0.66 -15.87
C ARG A 213 -9.15 1.85 -15.83
N ALA A 214 -8.27 1.94 -14.83
CA ALA A 214 -7.26 2.99 -14.75
C ALA A 214 -6.33 2.97 -15.97
N ALA A 215 -5.80 1.79 -16.30
CA ALA A 215 -4.96 1.58 -17.47
C ALA A 215 -5.65 2.01 -18.77
N ILE A 216 -6.90 1.61 -18.98
CA ILE A 216 -7.69 1.99 -20.17
C ILE A 216 -7.92 3.50 -20.22
N ASN A 217 -8.26 4.13 -19.08
CA ASN A 217 -8.52 5.57 -19.02
C ASN A 217 -7.27 6.39 -19.35
N VAL A 218 -6.13 6.06 -18.73
CA VAL A 218 -4.85 6.73 -19.01
C VAL A 218 -4.41 6.49 -20.46
N LYS A 219 -4.55 5.26 -20.98
CA LYS A 219 -4.23 4.97 -22.39
C LYS A 219 -5.09 5.75 -23.39
N LYS A 220 -6.34 6.05 -23.05
CA LYS A 220 -7.21 6.92 -23.89
C LYS A 220 -6.73 8.37 -23.89
N ALA A 221 -6.27 8.88 -22.74
CA ALA A 221 -5.71 10.22 -22.64
C ALA A 221 -4.32 10.33 -23.29
N HIS A 222 -3.53 9.25 -23.25
CA HIS A 222 -2.15 9.16 -23.73
C HIS A 222 -2.00 8.01 -24.73
N ALA A 223 -2.53 8.21 -25.95
CA ALA A 223 -2.57 7.17 -26.98
C ALA A 223 -1.17 6.69 -27.42
N ASP A 224 -0.15 7.53 -27.24
CA ASP A 224 1.26 7.28 -27.56
C ASP A 224 2.01 6.46 -26.50
N TRP A 225 1.49 6.33 -25.28
CA TRP A 225 2.15 5.58 -24.20
C TRP A 225 1.89 4.09 -24.28
N ASP A 226 2.94 3.26 -24.21
CA ASP A 226 2.79 1.79 -24.17
C ASP A 226 2.49 1.29 -22.75
N LEU A 227 1.24 1.51 -22.31
CA LEU A 227 0.80 1.18 -20.95
C LEU A 227 0.44 -0.30 -20.86
N VAL A 228 1.34 -1.09 -20.25
CA VAL A 228 1.13 -2.52 -19.97
C VAL A 228 1.01 -2.73 -18.46
N PRO A 229 -0.21 -2.92 -17.93
CA PRO A 229 -0.40 -3.18 -16.51
C PRO A 229 0.10 -4.59 -16.14
N GLU A 230 0.91 -4.69 -15.08
CA GLU A 230 1.40 -5.97 -14.57
C GLU A 230 0.73 -6.27 -13.22
N ILE A 231 0.01 -7.37 -13.13
CA ILE A 231 -0.67 -7.79 -11.89
C ILE A 231 0.13 -8.93 -11.23
N MET A 232 0.44 -8.76 -9.95
CA MET A 232 1.20 -9.72 -9.15
C MET A 232 0.36 -10.27 -7.99
N ILE A 233 0.25 -11.61 -7.93
CA ILE A 233 -0.44 -12.32 -6.85
C ILE A 233 0.57 -12.70 -5.75
N PRO A 234 0.41 -12.22 -4.51
CA PRO A 234 1.37 -12.47 -3.43
C PRO A 234 1.23 -13.88 -2.82
N LEU A 235 2.32 -14.39 -2.24
CA LEU A 235 2.35 -15.59 -1.38
C LEU A 235 1.76 -16.88 -2.01
N VAL A 236 1.98 -17.06 -3.32
CA VAL A 236 1.67 -18.31 -4.01
C VAL A 236 2.63 -19.41 -3.56
N GLY A 237 2.08 -20.54 -3.09
CA GLY A 237 2.86 -21.74 -2.76
C GLY A 237 2.66 -22.89 -3.74
N GLU A 238 1.56 -22.88 -4.50
CA GLU A 238 1.17 -23.97 -5.41
C GLU A 238 0.64 -23.40 -6.75
N VAL A 239 0.95 -24.10 -7.85
CA VAL A 239 0.57 -23.67 -9.21
C VAL A 239 -0.94 -23.55 -9.36
N LYS A 240 -1.71 -24.43 -8.71
CA LYS A 240 -3.19 -24.38 -8.75
C LYS A 240 -3.77 -23.17 -8.03
N GLU A 241 -3.13 -22.67 -6.97
CA GLU A 241 -3.57 -21.44 -6.29
C GLU A 241 -3.46 -20.25 -7.24
N LEU A 242 -2.32 -20.11 -7.90
CA LEU A 242 -2.12 -19.08 -8.91
C LEU A 242 -3.08 -19.26 -10.09
N ALA A 243 -3.27 -20.49 -10.57
CA ALA A 243 -4.17 -20.75 -11.69
C ALA A 243 -5.61 -20.35 -11.37
N TYR A 244 -6.08 -20.61 -10.15
CA TYR A 244 -7.41 -20.19 -9.67
C TYR A 244 -7.54 -18.68 -9.68
N VAL A 245 -6.64 -17.96 -9.00
CA VAL A 245 -6.71 -16.49 -8.90
C VAL A 245 -6.52 -15.84 -10.28
N LYS A 246 -5.61 -16.36 -11.11
CA LYS A 246 -5.45 -15.92 -12.50
C LYS A 246 -6.74 -16.10 -13.29
N GLY A 247 -7.48 -17.19 -13.08
CA GLY A 247 -8.79 -17.41 -13.70
C GLY A 247 -9.75 -16.27 -13.37
N VAL A 248 -9.83 -15.88 -12.10
CA VAL A 248 -10.65 -14.73 -11.65
C VAL A 248 -10.19 -13.44 -12.35
N VAL A 249 -8.90 -13.12 -12.29
CA VAL A 249 -8.32 -11.91 -12.89
C VAL A 249 -8.59 -11.83 -14.39
N VAL A 250 -8.40 -12.92 -15.14
CA VAL A 250 -8.58 -12.91 -16.60
C VAL A 250 -10.06 -12.87 -17.01
N SER A 251 -10.97 -13.42 -16.18
CA SER A 251 -12.41 -13.43 -16.47
C SER A 251 -13.13 -12.13 -16.13
N THR A 252 -12.50 -11.27 -15.33
CA THR A 252 -13.05 -10.00 -14.84
C THR A 252 -12.97 -8.89 -15.88
#